data_AF-A0A9D2D463-F1
#
_entry.id   AF-A0A9D2D463-F1
#
_cell.length_a   1.000
_cell.length_b   1.000
_cell.length_c   1.000
_cell.angle_alpha   90.00
_cell.angle_beta   90.00
_cell.angle_gamma   90.00
#
_symmetry.space_group_name_H-M   'P 1'
#
loop_
_entity.id
_entity.type
_entity.pdbx_description
1 polymer ?
#
loop_
_entity_poly.entity_id
_entity_poly.type
_entity_poly.pdbx_seq_one_letter_code
_entity_poly.pdbx_strand_id
1 'polypeptide(L)' 'RMIIFAPHSMLSDPPFGKLDLISCRNVMIYFQPVLQRMLFSIFHSALKKNGYLFLGKSENAGEFHSQ' A
#
# COMPACT_ATOMS: atom_id res chain seq x y z
N ARG A 1 -13.71 -20.38 1.42
CA ARG A 1 -12.38 -20.09 2.00
C ARG A 1 -12.28 -18.57 2.13
N MET A 2 -12.04 -18.02 3.33
CA MET A 2 -12.08 -16.56 3.56
C MET A 2 -10.70 -15.90 3.65
N ILE A 3 -9.61 -16.67 3.63
CA ILE A 3 -8.23 -16.18 3.73
C ILE A 3 -7.36 -16.96 2.75
N ILE A 4 -6.51 -16.25 2.02
CA ILE A 4 -5.50 -16.80 1.10
C ILE A 4 -4.15 -16.22 1.52
N PHE A 5 -3.16 -17.08 1.68
CA PHE A 5 -1.77 -16.69 1.89
C PHE A 5 -0.97 -16.96 0.62
N ALA A 6 -0.20 -15.99 0.17
CA ALA A 6 0.66 -16.12 -0.99
C ALA A 6 1.94 -15.27 -0.80
N PRO A 7 3.09 -15.72 -1.31
CA PRO A 7 4.25 -14.84 -1.44
C PRO A 7 3.92 -13.70 -2.40
N HIS A 8 4.23 -12.47 -1.99
CA HIS A 8 3.97 -11.27 -2.78
C HIS A 8 4.98 -10.17 -2.41
N SER A 9 5.74 -9.70 -3.39
CA SER A 9 6.64 -8.55 -3.31
C SER A 9 5.92 -7.29 -3.75
N MET A 10 5.73 -6.33 -2.83
CA MET A 10 5.06 -5.06 -3.13
C MET A 10 5.79 -4.19 -4.18
N LEU A 11 7.06 -4.48 -4.45
CA LEU A 11 7.90 -3.72 -5.41
C LEU A 11 7.99 -4.39 -6.78
N SER A 12 7.77 -5.70 -6.85
CA SER A 12 8.07 -6.50 -8.04
C SER A 12 6.83 -7.13 -8.65
N ASP A 13 5.84 -7.45 -7.82
CA ASP A 13 4.63 -8.11 -8.25
C ASP A 13 3.53 -7.10 -8.55
N PRO A 14 2.66 -7.38 -9.54
CA PRO A 14 1.55 -6.50 -9.86
C PRO A 14 0.57 -6.40 -8.68
N PRO A 15 0.03 -5.20 -8.39
CA PRO A 15 -0.90 -5.04 -7.29
C PRO A 15 -2.21 -5.78 -7.55
N PHE A 16 -2.81 -6.27 -6.46
CA PHE A 16 -4.22 -6.67 -6.49
C PHE A 16 -5.09 -5.42 -6.70
N GLY A 17 -5.94 -5.44 -7.72
CA GLY A 17 -6.85 -4.33 -8.01
C GLY A 17 -8.20 -4.44 -7.30
N LYS A 18 -8.92 -3.32 -7.24
CA LYS A 18 -10.29 -3.22 -6.70
C LYS A 18 -10.37 -3.68 -5.24
N LEU A 19 -9.42 -3.25 -4.41
CA LEU A 19 -9.44 -3.51 -2.97
C LEU A 19 -10.25 -2.43 -2.22
N ASP A 20 -11.01 -2.85 -1.20
CA ASP A 20 -11.72 -1.93 -0.30
C ASP A 20 -10.82 -1.45 0.85
N LEU A 21 -9.87 -2.28 1.27
CA LEU A 21 -8.92 -2.00 2.35
C LEU A 21 -7.54 -2.60 2.04
N ILE A 22 -6.49 -1.82 2.22
CA ILE A 22 -5.10 -2.29 2.32
C ILE A 22 -4.60 -1.95 3.72
N SER A 23 -4.04 -2.95 4.42
CA SER A 23 -3.35 -2.73 5.70
C SER A 23 -1.85 -2.94 5.48
N CYS A 24 -1.08 -1.85 5.44
CA CYS A 24 0.38 -1.89 5.34
C CYS A 24 0.95 -1.25 6.60
N ARG A 25 1.25 -2.07 7.60
CA ARG A 25 1.65 -1.60 8.93
C ARG A 25 3.02 -2.10 9.34
N ASN A 26 3.82 -1.21 9.88
CA ASN A 26 5.16 -1.46 10.42
C ASN A 26 6.18 -1.95 9.38
N VAL A 27 5.92 -1.71 8.09
CA VAL A 27 6.79 -2.11 6.96
C VAL A 27 7.34 -0.90 6.22
N MET A 28 6.59 0.21 6.14
CA MET A 28 6.99 1.38 5.36
C MET A 28 8.27 2.05 5.89
N ILE A 29 8.51 1.93 7.19
CA ILE A 29 9.71 2.46 7.87
C ILE A 29 11.04 1.87 7.36
N TYR A 30 11.01 0.75 6.65
CA TYR A 30 12.21 0.13 6.08
C TYR A 30 12.57 0.66 4.68
N PHE A 31 11.68 1.44 4.05
CA PHE A 31 11.89 1.95 2.71
C PHE A 31 12.34 3.41 2.72
N GLN A 32 13.22 3.75 1.78
CA GLN A 32 13.58 5.14 1.52
C GLN A 32 12.38 5.93 0.96
N PRO A 33 12.34 7.27 1.13
CA PRO A 33 11.20 8.09 0.69
C PRO A 33 10.80 7.90 -0.78
N VAL A 34 11.77 7.65 -1.66
CA VAL A 34 11.52 7.38 -3.09
C VAL A 34 10.67 6.11 -3.28
N LEU A 35 11.00 5.03 -2.58
CA LEU A 35 10.26 3.77 -2.64
C LEU A 35 8.89 3.91 -1.97
N GLN A 36 8.81 4.64 -0.86
CA GLN A 36 7.53 4.88 -0.19
C GLN A 36 6.52 5.58 -1.12
N ARG A 37 6.95 6.61 -1.86
CA ARG A 37 6.09 7.29 -2.87
C ARG A 37 5.61 6.34 -3.96
N MET A 38 6.49 5.50 -4.48
CA MET A 38 6.14 4.49 -5.48
C MET A 38 5.09 3.51 -4.93
N LEU A 39 5.30 3.00 -3.71
CA LEU A 39 4.35 2.10 -3.04
C LEU A 39 3.00 2.77 -2.80
N PHE A 40 2.96 4.04 -2.40
CA PHE A 40 1.70 4.78 -2.26
C PHE A 40 0.96 4.93 -3.58
N SER A 41 1.65 5.19 -4.70
CA SER A 41 1.03 5.19 -6.03
C SER A 41 0.42 3.83 -6.37
N ILE A 42 1.16 2.74 -6.10
CA ILE A 42 0.68 1.37 -6.31
C ILE A 42 -0.57 1.09 -5.47
N PHE A 43 -0.55 1.44 -4.18
CA PHE A 43 -1.71 1.27 -3.29
C PHE A 43 -2.91 2.10 -3.73
N HIS A 44 -2.69 3.33 -4.19
CA HIS A 44 -3.76 4.19 -4.71
C HIS A 44 -4.43 3.56 -5.94
N SER A 45 -3.66 3.02 -6.89
CA SER A 45 -4.20 2.32 -8.06
C SER A 45 -4.87 0.99 -7.72
N ALA A 46 -4.43 0.33 -6.65
CA ALA A 46 -4.99 -0.93 -6.16
C ALA A 46 -6.36 -0.75 -5.47
N LEU A 47 -6.53 0.37 -4.76
CA LEU A 47 -7.74 0.68 -4.01
C LEU A 47 -8.89 1.13 -4.93
N LYS A 48 -10.12 0.76 -4.56
CA LYS A 48 -11.31 1.38 -5.14
C LYS A 48 -11.39 2.85 -4.73
N LYS A 49 -12.18 3.63 -5.47
CA LYS A 49 -12.62 4.96 -5.01
C LYS A 49 -13.25 4.83 -3.62
N ASN A 50 -12.82 5.67 -2.68
CA ASN A 50 -13.19 5.64 -1.26
C ASN A 50 -12.70 4.40 -0.48
N GLY A 51 -11.78 3.61 -1.04
CA GLY A 51 -11.08 2.57 -0.28
C GLY A 51 -10.11 3.16 0.74
N TYR A 52 -9.72 2.35 1.72
CA TYR A 52 -8.87 2.80 2.83
C TYR A 52 -7.49 2.16 2.77
N LEU A 53 -6.47 2.98 3.06
CA LEU A 53 -5.13 2.52 3.37
C LEU A 53 -4.89 2.71 4.87
N PHE A 54 -4.60 1.62 5.58
CA PHE A 54 -4.32 1.65 7.01
C PHE A 54 -2.83 1.43 7.30
N LEU A 55 -2.20 2.47 7.84
CA LEU A 55 -0.78 2.52 8.18
C LEU A 55 -0.56 2.34 9.70
N GLY A 56 0.66 2.00 10.07
CA GLY A 56 1.10 1.91 11.45
C GLY A 56 1.26 3.29 12.10
N LYS A 57 1.31 3.33 13.44
CA LYS A 57 1.36 4.58 14.22
C LYS A 57 2.55 5.49 13.90
N SER A 58 3.68 4.91 13.48
CA SER A 58 4.91 5.64 13.16
C SER A 58 5.06 5.90 11.67
N GLU A 59 4.07 5.55 10.86
CA GLU A 59 4.09 5.65 9.41
C GLU A 59 3.13 6.76 8.99
N ASN A 60 3.58 7.62 8.08
CA ASN A 60 2.76 8.66 7.49
C ASN A 60 2.75 8.49 5.97
N ALA A 61 1.72 9.02 5.31
CA ALA A 61 1.65 9.04 3.85
C ALA A 61 2.61 10.07 3.22
N GLY A 62 3.39 10.80 4.03
CA GLY A 62 4.26 11.88 3.59
C GLY A 62 3.55 12.89 2.69
N GLU A 63 4.27 13.43 1.70
CA GLU A 63 3.74 14.30 0.65
C GLU A 63 3.13 13.50 -0.53
N PHE A 64 2.43 12.40 -0.27
CA PHE A 64 1.67 11.74 -1.34
C PHE A 64 0.44 12.61 -1.68
N HIS A 65 0.56 13.42 -2.73
CA HIS A 65 -0.57 14.09 -3.37
C HIS A 65 -1.09 13.20 -4.51
N SER A 66 -2.31 12.69 -4.38
CA SER A 66 -3.04 12.15 -5.52
C SER A 66 -3.33 13.30 -6.48
N GLN A 67 -2.63 13.36 -7.61
CA GLN A 67 -3.04 14.19 -8.75
C GLN A 67 -4.20 13.52 -9.50
#